data_AF-A0A3L7XP75-F1
#
_entry.id   AF-A0A3L7XP75-F1
#
_cell.length_a   1.000
_cell.length_b   1.000
_cell.length_c   1.000
_cell.angle_alpha   90.00
_cell.angle_beta   90.00
_cell.angle_gamma   90.00
#
_symmetry.space_group_name_H-M   'P 1'
#
loop_
_entity.id
_entity.type
_entity.pdbx_description
1 polymer ?
#
loop_
_entity_poly.entity_id
_entity_poly.type
_entity_poly.pdbx_seq_one_letter_code
_entity_poly.pdbx_strand_id
1 'polypeptide(L)'
;MKEHSETNLALFDALTDEMIDTSDIPPLSEEFFEEARWLVLDEPVTVTIQIEPDTFAWYKAQGNDYQERLAAALRLYAEAHKSAFREYQTRVA
;
A
#
# COMPACT_ATOMS: atom_id res chain seq x y z
N MET A 1 -15.00 -21.47 -7.29
CA MET A 1 -15.52 -21.29 -8.67
C MET A 1 -14.50 -20.46 -9.43
N LYS A 2 -14.07 -20.89 -10.61
CA LYS A 2 -13.26 -20.02 -11.48
C LYS A 2 -14.24 -19.02 -12.09
N GLU A 3 -14.15 -17.77 -11.66
CA GLU A 3 -14.91 -16.66 -12.27
C GLU A 3 -14.49 -16.60 -13.75
N HIS A 4 -15.38 -17.00 -14.65
CA HIS A 4 -15.16 -16.85 -16.08
C HIS A 4 -15.46 -15.40 -16.39
N SER A 5 -14.41 -14.65 -16.75
CA SER A 5 -14.55 -13.31 -17.29
C SER A 5 -15.58 -13.33 -18.44
N GLU A 6 -16.54 -12.40 -18.44
CA GLU A 6 -17.49 -12.23 -19.57
C GLU A 6 -16.79 -11.75 -20.85
N THR A 7 -15.48 -11.48 -20.76
CA THR A 7 -14.62 -11.13 -21.88
C THR A 7 -14.35 -12.35 -22.77
N ASN A 8 -14.33 -12.11 -24.09
CA ASN A 8 -13.94 -13.13 -25.06
C ASN A 8 -12.41 -13.32 -25.08
N LEU A 9 -11.90 -14.14 -24.15
CA LEU A 9 -10.47 -14.39 -23.97
C LEU A 9 -9.81 -15.00 -25.21
N ALA A 10 -10.54 -15.80 -25.99
CA ALA A 10 -10.02 -16.42 -27.22
C ALA A 10 -9.65 -15.38 -28.29
N LEU A 11 -10.30 -14.21 -28.30
CA LEU A 11 -9.92 -13.10 -29.18
C LEU A 11 -8.65 -12.40 -28.72
N PHE A 12 -8.44 -12.25 -27.41
CA PHE A 12 -7.20 -11.69 -26.86
C PHE A 12 -6.00 -12.61 -27.09
N ASP A 13 -6.18 -13.92 -26.93
CA ASP A 13 -5.12 -14.91 -27.20
C ASP A 13 -4.69 -14.94 -28.67
N ALA A 14 -5.59 -14.54 -29.59
CA ALA A 14 -5.33 -14.50 -31.03
C ALA A 14 -4.84 -13.13 -31.53
N LEU A 15 -4.80 -12.11 -30.67
CA LEU A 15 -4.42 -10.75 -31.02
C LEU A 15 -2.88 -10.66 -31.08
N THR A 16 -2.33 -10.19 -32.21
CA THR A 16 -0.88 -9.96 -32.34
C THR A 16 -0.51 -8.54 -31.95
N ASP A 17 0.76 -8.31 -31.62
CA ASP A 17 1.25 -6.99 -31.19
C ASP A 17 0.97 -5.90 -32.25
N GLU A 18 1.03 -6.24 -33.54
CA GLU A 18 0.76 -5.28 -34.63
C GLU A 18 -0.72 -4.87 -34.73
N MET A 19 -1.62 -5.65 -34.14
CA MET A 19 -3.06 -5.33 -34.08
C MET A 19 -3.40 -4.39 -32.92
N ILE A 20 -2.45 -4.12 -32.02
CA ILE A 20 -2.63 -3.21 -30.88
C ILE A 20 -2.34 -1.79 -31.34
N ASP A 21 -3.37 -0.95 -31.41
CA ASP A 21 -3.20 0.48 -31.67
C ASP A 21 -2.70 1.18 -30.40
N THR A 22 -1.49 1.70 -30.47
CA THR A 22 -0.87 2.50 -29.38
C THR A 22 -0.68 3.95 -29.79
N SER A 23 -1.35 4.43 -30.86
CA SER A 23 -1.15 5.78 -31.40
C SER A 23 -1.55 6.90 -30.44
N ASP A 24 -2.40 6.59 -29.46
CA ASP A 24 -2.86 7.49 -28.40
C ASP A 24 -1.88 7.57 -27.21
N ILE A 25 -0.94 6.62 -27.09
CA ILE A 25 -0.02 6.51 -25.96
C ILE A 25 1.41 6.85 -26.44
N PRO A 26 2.02 7.95 -25.97
CA PRO A 26 3.39 8.27 -26.33
C PRO A 26 4.37 7.21 -25.78
N PRO A 27 5.45 6.86 -26.52
CA PRO A 27 6.46 5.96 -26.01
C PRO A 27 7.15 6.56 -24.78
N LEU A 28 7.34 5.75 -23.75
CA LEU A 28 8.09 6.14 -22.56
C LEU A 28 9.59 6.19 -22.90
N SER A 29 10.26 7.27 -22.52
CA SER A 29 11.68 7.47 -22.80
C SER A 29 12.56 6.80 -21.75
N GLU A 30 13.85 6.63 -22.06
CA GLU A 30 14.80 6.05 -21.11
C GLU A 30 14.98 6.95 -19.87
N GLU A 31 14.92 8.27 -20.05
CA GLU A 31 14.97 9.25 -18.95
C GLU A 31 13.78 9.12 -17.99
N PHE A 32 12.60 8.68 -18.47
CA PHE A 32 11.45 8.39 -17.61
C PHE A 32 11.76 7.24 -16.65
N PHE A 33 12.43 6.19 -17.14
CA PHE A 33 12.77 5.03 -16.32
C PHE A 33 13.95 5.29 -15.38
N GLU A 34 14.90 6.16 -15.76
CA GLU A 34 16.00 6.58 -14.89
C GLU A 34 15.52 7.31 -13.63
N GLU A 35 14.49 8.16 -13.75
CA GLU A 35 13.89 8.90 -12.62
C GLU A 35 12.77 8.11 -11.91
N ALA A 36 12.36 6.97 -12.46
CA ALA A 36 11.28 6.17 -11.90
C ALA A 36 11.71 5.56 -10.57
N ARG A 37 11.03 5.98 -9.49
CA ARG A 37 11.22 5.38 -8.16
C ARG A 37 10.29 4.20 -7.98
N TRP A 38 10.88 3.04 -7.73
CA TRP A 38 10.14 1.89 -7.21
C TRP A 38 9.59 2.23 -5.83
N LEU A 39 8.26 2.30 -5.72
CA LEU A 39 7.60 2.32 -4.43
C LEU A 39 7.51 0.87 -3.93
N VAL A 40 8.47 0.46 -3.11
CA VAL A 40 8.29 -0.74 -2.31
C VAL A 40 7.36 -0.37 -1.16
N LEU A 41 6.11 -0.82 -1.25
CA LEU A 41 5.22 -0.81 -0.10
C LEU A 41 5.75 -1.86 0.87
N ASP A 42 6.34 -1.43 1.98
CA ASP A 42 6.72 -2.35 3.05
C ASP A 42 5.48 -3.16 3.47
N GLU A 43 5.63 -4.48 3.56
CA GLU A 43 4.54 -5.34 4.00
C GLU A 43 4.14 -4.99 5.44
N PRO A 44 2.83 -4.98 5.75
CA PRO A 44 2.37 -4.69 7.10
C PRO A 44 2.85 -5.77 8.07
N VAL A 45 3.52 -5.36 9.14
CA VAL A 45 3.97 -6.27 10.20
C VAL A 45 2.83 -6.53 11.17
N THR A 46 2.54 -7.82 11.41
CA THR A 46 1.56 -8.23 12.43
C THR A 46 2.23 -8.36 13.79
N VAL A 47 1.74 -7.60 14.77
CA VAL A 47 2.24 -7.63 16.16
C VAL A 47 1.10 -7.90 17.14
N THR A 48 1.40 -8.57 18.25
CA THR A 48 0.45 -8.72 19.36
C THR A 48 0.75 -7.68 20.42
N ILE A 49 -0.22 -6.82 20.73
CA ILE A 49 -0.11 -5.78 21.76
C ILE A 49 -1.20 -5.97 22.82
N GLN A 50 -0.88 -5.63 24.07
CA GLN A 50 -1.88 -5.56 25.14
C GLN A 50 -2.45 -4.13 25.19
N ILE A 51 -3.77 -4.03 25.27
CA ILE A 51 -4.51 -2.77 25.32
C ILE A 51 -5.58 -2.87 26.40
N GLU A 52 -5.86 -1.74 27.05
CA GLU A 52 -6.91 -1.65 28.07
C GLU A 52 -8.29 -2.02 27.47
N PRO A 53 -9.13 -2.78 28.20
CA PRO A 53 -10.42 -3.24 27.69
C PRO A 53 -11.33 -2.12 27.18
N ASP A 54 -11.39 -1.00 27.90
CA ASP A 54 -12.25 0.14 27.56
C ASP A 54 -11.80 0.82 26.26
N THR A 55 -10.48 0.97 26.08
CA THR A 55 -9.90 1.50 24.85
C THR A 55 -10.22 0.62 23.66
N PHE A 56 -10.11 -0.70 23.82
CA PHE A 56 -10.44 -1.64 22.75
C PHE A 56 -11.94 -1.63 22.41
N ALA A 57 -12.80 -1.56 23.42
CA ALA A 57 -14.24 -1.46 23.23
C ALA A 57 -14.62 -0.18 22.46
N TRP A 58 -13.98 0.95 22.77
CA TRP A 58 -14.18 2.20 22.05
C TRP A 58 -13.81 2.09 20.55
N TYR A 59 -12.68 1.46 20.22
CA TYR A 59 -12.29 1.23 18.82
C TYR A 59 -13.30 0.33 18.10
N LYS A 60 -13.73 -0.77 18.74
CA LYS A 60 -14.75 -1.67 18.17
C LYS A 60 -16.08 -0.99 17.91
N ALA A 61 -16.47 -0.03 18.75
CA ALA A 61 -17.70 0.72 18.57
C ALA A 61 -17.68 1.63 17.32
N GLN A 62 -16.52 1.89 16.73
CA GLN A 62 -16.39 2.75 15.54
C GLN A 62 -16.75 2.05 14.22
N GLY A 63 -16.82 0.72 14.19
CA GLY A 63 -17.18 -0.03 12.98
C GLY A 63 -16.29 -1.24 12.73
N ASN A 64 -16.49 -1.85 11.56
CA ASN A 64 -15.77 -3.06 11.13
C ASN A 64 -14.29 -2.79 10.75
N ASP A 65 -13.94 -1.52 10.57
CA ASP A 65 -12.62 -0.97 10.23
C ASP A 65 -11.78 -0.60 11.47
N TYR A 66 -12.16 -1.07 12.67
CA TYR A 66 -11.48 -0.71 13.91
C TYR A 66 -9.98 -1.03 13.92
N GLN A 67 -9.56 -2.09 13.22
CA GLN A 67 -8.15 -2.46 13.09
C GLN A 67 -7.35 -1.45 12.27
N GLU A 68 -7.93 -0.94 11.17
CA GLU A 68 -7.31 0.09 10.33
C GLU A 68 -7.20 1.41 11.08
N ARG A 69 -8.22 1.76 11.87
CA ARG A 69 -8.21 2.94 12.74
C ARG A 69 -7.16 2.84 13.83
N LEU A 70 -7.00 1.66 14.44
CA LEU A 70 -5.94 1.40 15.43
C LEU A 70 -4.55 1.55 14.80
N ALA A 71 -4.34 0.99 13.61
CA ALA A 71 -3.08 1.13 12.87
C ALA A 71 -2.78 2.60 12.52
N ALA A 72 -3.79 3.36 12.10
CA ALA A 72 -3.66 4.79 11.81
C ALA A 72 -3.28 5.60 13.07
N ALA A 73 -3.88 5.30 14.22
CA ALA A 73 -3.54 5.96 15.48
C ALA A 73 -2.08 5.69 15.90
N LEU A 74 -1.61 4.45 15.78
CA LEU A 74 -0.21 4.10 16.04
C LEU A 74 0.75 4.87 15.11
N ARG A 75 0.39 4.98 13.83
CA ARG A 75 1.18 5.74 12.84
C ARG A 75 1.26 7.23 13.19
N LEU A 76 0.12 7.86 13.47
CA LEU A 76 0.05 9.27 13.84
C LEU A 76 0.86 9.56 15.11
N TYR A 77 0.74 8.69 16.12
CA TYR A 77 1.54 8.81 17.33
C TYR A 77 3.04 8.71 17.02
N ALA A 78 3.46 7.70 16.24
CA ALA A 78 4.86 7.54 15.85
C ALA A 78 5.39 8.76 15.08
N GLU A 79 4.63 9.28 14.11
CA GLU A 79 5.02 10.45 13.32
C GLU A 79 5.18 11.71 14.18
N ALA A 80 4.27 11.95 15.13
CA ALA A 80 4.35 13.06 16.06
C ALA A 80 5.60 13.00 16.97
N HIS A 81 6.13 11.80 17.23
CA HIS A 81 7.26 11.57 18.15
C HIS A 81 8.58 11.19 17.42
N LYS A 82 8.57 11.10 16.09
CA LYS A 82 9.76 10.72 15.28
C LYS A 82 10.91 11.73 15.37
N SER A 83 10.64 13.00 15.69
CA SER A 83 11.69 14.01 15.95
C SER A 83 12.56 13.65 17.15
N ALA A 84 11.95 13.19 18.25
CA ALA A 84 12.65 12.75 19.45
C ALA A 84 13.42 11.42 19.25
N PHE A 85 12.88 10.52 18.41
CA PHE A 85 13.54 9.25 18.09
C PHE A 85 14.80 9.43 17.24
N ARG A 86 14.79 10.37 16.30
CA ARG A 86 15.95 10.67 15.44
C ARG A 86 17.10 11.29 16.26
N GLU A 87 16.81 12.16 17.22
CA GLU A 87 17.80 12.70 18.17
C GLU A 87 18.39 11.66 19.13
N TYR A 88 17.59 10.68 19.59
CA TYR A 88 18.09 9.58 20.43
C TYR A 88 19.06 8.66 19.68
N GLN A 89 18.73 8.29 18.44
CA GLN A 89 19.60 7.46 17.58
C GLN A 89 20.94 8.15 17.27
N THR A 90 20.97 9.48 17.11
CA THR A 90 22.21 10.24 16.88
C THR A 90 23.07 10.43 18.13
N ARG A 91 22.51 10.37 19.34
CA ARG A 91 23.27 10.52 20.61
C ARG A 91 23.85 9.21 21.14
N VAL A 92 23.40 8.07 20.62
CA VAL A 92 23.82 6.72 21.04
C VAL A 92 24.75 6.06 20.01
N ALA A 93 24.97 6.71 18.85
CA ALA A 93 25.99 6.36 17.86
C ALA A 93 27.25 7.21 18.06
#